data_AF-A0A934BH92-F1
#
_entry.id   AF-A0A934BH92-F1
#
_cell.length_a   1.000
_cell.length_b   1.000
_cell.length_c   1.000
_cell.angle_alpha   90.00
_cell.angle_beta   90.00
_cell.angle_gamma   90.00
#
_symmetry.space_group_name_H-M   'P 1'
#
loop_
_entity.id
_entity.type
_entity.pdbx_description
1 polymer ?
#
loop_
_entity_poly.entity_id
_entity_poly.type
_entity_poly.pdbx_seq_one_letter_code
_entity_poly.pdbx_strand_id
1 'polypeptide(L)'
;MGGKFRLALLFSGLLSVSLFQNNNLYAKDTLEDGIIGLTKEEVREKLGKPPFLYCEEEPYRRYVIVKPENESLLRATFLYDVIIHDLYTIKRDGSSLEYRIYYGEDVAGGKIVHRVKEYSVNLSDNPVPLGKVAEIVPEFKPAYKSAKVYQERLLSLNIIRLIFVTPETNELSKHLGSLFVDLDKDIQDWALSYDVLLCAGEPENVSANSMVKEVVVAVDGEYRIGKTSNVFGSKLIKNPLQ
;
A
#
# COMPACT_ATOMS: atom_id res chain seq x y z
N MET A 1 -55.62 51.48 -18.94
CA MET A 1 -55.26 50.06 -19.14
C MET A 1 -53.84 49.98 -19.67
N GLY A 2 -53.02 49.12 -19.07
CA GLY A 2 -51.74 48.65 -19.63
C GLY A 2 -50.50 49.44 -19.19
N GLY A 3 -49.57 48.75 -18.51
CA GLY A 3 -48.16 49.18 -18.57
C GLY A 3 -47.33 49.15 -17.29
N LYS A 4 -47.76 48.58 -16.17
CA LYS A 4 -46.88 48.34 -14.99
C LYS A 4 -46.41 46.89 -14.93
N PHE A 5 -45.54 46.45 -15.84
CA PHE A 5 -44.94 45.09 -15.74
C PHE A 5 -43.69 44.93 -16.61
N ARG A 6 -42.70 45.81 -16.52
CA ARG A 6 -41.39 45.58 -17.17
C ARG A 6 -40.24 46.22 -16.41
N LEU A 7 -39.96 45.79 -15.18
CA LEU A 7 -38.64 46.04 -14.58
C LEU A 7 -38.29 45.13 -13.38
N ALA A 8 -38.88 43.93 -13.28
CA ALA A 8 -38.60 42.98 -12.20
C ALA A 8 -38.07 41.62 -12.70
N LEU A 9 -37.64 41.54 -13.96
CA LEU A 9 -37.29 40.28 -14.64
C LEU A 9 -35.88 40.28 -15.26
N LEU A 10 -34.99 41.17 -14.78
CA LEU A 10 -33.58 41.20 -15.18
C LEU A 10 -32.60 40.88 -14.04
N PHE A 11 -33.08 40.65 -12.82
CA PHE A 11 -32.21 40.31 -11.67
C PHE A 11 -32.38 38.88 -11.14
N SER A 12 -33.30 38.06 -11.68
CA SER A 12 -33.41 36.63 -11.29
C SER A 12 -32.68 35.67 -12.24
N GLY A 13 -32.01 36.18 -13.28
CA GLY A 13 -31.29 35.37 -14.28
C GLY A 13 -29.80 35.18 -14.00
N LEU A 14 -29.24 35.86 -12.98
CA LEU A 14 -27.81 35.82 -12.65
C LEU A 14 -27.51 35.11 -11.32
N LEU A 15 -28.52 34.59 -10.62
CA LEU A 15 -28.34 33.81 -9.38
C LEU A 15 -28.47 32.29 -9.57
N SER A 16 -28.68 31.80 -10.79
CA SER A 16 -28.88 30.37 -11.09
C SER A 16 -27.68 29.69 -11.77
N VAL A 17 -26.59 30.41 -12.02
CA VAL A 17 -25.37 29.83 -12.65
C VAL A 17 -24.35 29.32 -11.59
N SER A 18 -24.63 29.51 -10.30
CA SER A 18 -23.67 29.20 -9.22
C SER A 18 -23.91 27.88 -8.49
N LEU A 19 -24.87 27.04 -8.89
CA LEU A 19 -25.28 25.85 -8.11
C LEU A 19 -24.95 24.49 -8.75
N PHE A 20 -24.15 24.45 -9.82
CA PHE A 20 -23.60 23.20 -10.35
C PHE A 20 -22.10 23.30 -10.63
N GLN A 21 -21.34 23.87 -9.70
CA GLN A 21 -19.99 23.35 -9.50
C GLN A 21 -20.15 22.05 -8.73
N ASN A 22 -20.29 20.94 -9.48
CA ASN A 22 -19.88 19.63 -8.99
C ASN A 22 -18.40 19.75 -8.64
N ASN A 23 -18.11 20.27 -7.45
CA ASN A 23 -16.94 19.87 -6.72
C ASN A 23 -17.18 18.42 -6.35
N ASN A 24 -17.03 17.53 -7.35
CA ASN A 24 -16.50 16.21 -7.10
C ASN A 24 -15.08 16.48 -6.57
N LEU A 25 -15.01 16.88 -5.30
CA LEU A 25 -13.93 16.57 -4.40
C LEU A 25 -13.95 15.04 -4.33
N TYR A 26 -13.48 14.40 -5.39
CA TYR A 26 -12.85 13.10 -5.27
C TYR A 26 -11.76 13.35 -4.25
N ALA A 27 -12.02 12.91 -3.01
CA ALA A 27 -10.94 12.63 -2.08
C ALA A 27 -9.92 11.86 -2.90
N LYS A 28 -8.69 12.39 -3.00
CA LYS A 28 -7.66 11.89 -3.91
C LYS A 28 -7.64 10.36 -3.78
N ASP A 29 -8.13 9.63 -4.78
CA ASP A 29 -8.26 8.15 -4.77
C ASP A 29 -6.90 7.45 -4.83
N THR A 30 -5.83 8.17 -4.50
CA THR A 30 -4.44 7.76 -4.52
C THR A 30 -3.77 8.30 -3.27
N LEU A 31 -3.00 7.43 -2.61
CA LEU A 31 -1.93 7.90 -1.72
C LEU A 31 -1.11 8.94 -2.49
N GLU A 32 -0.69 10.01 -1.81
CA GLU A 32 -0.27 11.25 -2.50
C GLU A 32 0.75 11.06 -3.62
N ASP A 33 1.50 9.93 -3.64
CA ASP A 33 2.33 9.44 -4.76
C ASP A 33 2.30 7.91 -4.99
N GLY A 34 1.41 7.16 -4.30
CA GLY A 34 1.46 5.70 -4.21
C GLY A 34 1.04 4.94 -5.48
N ILE A 35 1.40 3.66 -5.54
CA ILE A 35 1.10 2.74 -6.65
C ILE A 35 0.03 1.70 -6.32
N ILE A 36 -0.42 1.62 -5.06
CA ILE A 36 -1.51 0.74 -4.61
C ILE A 36 -2.75 0.97 -5.48
N GLY A 37 -3.34 -0.12 -5.97
CA GLY A 37 -4.54 -0.13 -6.80
C GLY A 37 -4.33 0.12 -8.30
N LEU A 38 -3.15 0.61 -8.71
CA LEU A 38 -2.81 0.74 -10.13
C LEU A 38 -2.82 -0.63 -10.80
N THR A 39 -3.31 -0.69 -12.03
CA THR A 39 -3.16 -1.84 -12.91
C THR A 39 -1.71 -2.05 -13.29
N LYS A 40 -1.36 -3.26 -13.74
CA LYS A 40 -0.01 -3.55 -14.24
C LYS A 40 0.38 -2.64 -15.41
N GLU A 41 -0.58 -2.25 -16.25
CA GLU A 41 -0.40 -1.30 -17.34
C GLU A 41 -0.06 0.10 -16.83
N GLU A 42 -0.83 0.63 -15.89
CA GLU A 42 -0.59 1.96 -15.29
C GLU A 42 0.75 2.03 -14.56
N VAL A 43 1.17 0.95 -13.87
CA VAL A 43 2.51 0.87 -13.27
C VAL A 43 3.59 0.95 -14.36
N ARG A 44 3.40 0.25 -15.47
CA ARG A 44 4.36 0.28 -16.60
C ARG A 44 4.41 1.63 -17.30
N GLU A 45 3.30 2.33 -17.38
CA GLU A 45 3.27 3.70 -17.88
C GLU A 45 4.06 4.64 -16.97
N LYS A 46 3.96 4.46 -15.65
CA LYS A 46 4.65 5.29 -14.64
C LYS A 46 6.14 4.97 -14.48
N LEU A 47 6.51 3.69 -14.47
CA LEU A 47 7.85 3.20 -14.11
C LEU A 47 8.61 2.52 -15.25
N GLY A 48 7.96 2.31 -16.41
CA GLY A 48 8.49 1.49 -17.49
C GLY A 48 8.26 -0.01 -17.25
N LYS A 49 8.77 -0.85 -18.16
CA LYS A 49 8.75 -2.31 -17.94
C LYS A 49 9.69 -2.67 -16.78
N PRO A 50 9.32 -3.64 -15.93
CA PRO A 50 10.20 -4.07 -14.84
C PRO A 50 11.50 -4.61 -15.43
N PRO A 51 12.68 -4.14 -14.98
CA PRO A 51 13.95 -4.69 -15.43
C PRO A 51 14.14 -6.16 -15.05
N PHE A 52 13.57 -6.55 -13.90
CA PHE A 52 13.65 -7.89 -13.35
C PHE A 52 12.33 -8.31 -12.70
N LEU A 53 12.18 -9.61 -12.51
CA LEU A 53 11.16 -10.23 -11.70
C LEU A 53 11.82 -10.86 -10.47
N TYR A 54 11.15 -10.74 -9.33
CA TYR A 54 11.61 -11.27 -8.06
C TYR A 54 10.61 -12.29 -7.52
N CYS A 55 11.10 -13.44 -7.09
CA CYS A 55 10.31 -14.49 -6.45
C CYS A 55 10.98 -14.92 -5.15
N GLU A 56 10.21 -15.00 -4.08
CA GLU A 56 10.62 -15.46 -2.77
C GLU A 56 9.75 -16.62 -2.33
N GLU A 57 10.38 -17.75 -2.07
CA GLU A 57 9.72 -18.95 -1.58
C GLU A 57 9.94 -19.09 -0.07
N GLU A 58 9.09 -18.44 0.71
CA GLU A 58 9.21 -18.27 2.18
C GLU A 58 9.45 -19.56 3.00
N PRO A 59 8.88 -20.76 2.72
CA PRO A 59 9.23 -21.95 3.51
C PRO A 59 10.69 -22.42 3.32
N TYR A 60 11.30 -22.10 2.17
CA TYR A 60 12.64 -22.57 1.81
C TYR A 60 13.67 -21.45 1.61
N ARG A 61 13.24 -20.19 1.72
CA ARG A 61 14.06 -18.98 1.50
C ARG A 61 14.82 -19.02 0.18
N ARG A 62 14.19 -19.55 -0.86
CA ARG A 62 14.76 -19.51 -2.21
C ARG A 62 14.35 -18.18 -2.83
N TYR A 63 15.35 -17.34 -3.08
CA TYR A 63 15.21 -16.06 -3.75
C TYR A 63 15.69 -16.20 -5.18
N VAL A 64 14.85 -15.81 -6.13
CA VAL A 64 15.20 -15.87 -7.55
C VAL A 64 14.90 -14.53 -8.21
N ILE A 65 15.91 -13.98 -8.88
CA ILE A 65 15.79 -12.78 -9.71
C ILE A 65 16.05 -13.18 -11.15
N VAL A 66 15.10 -12.92 -12.02
CA VAL A 66 15.20 -13.22 -13.46
C VAL A 66 14.79 -12.01 -14.28
N LYS A 67 15.16 -11.98 -15.56
CA LYS A 67 14.58 -11.01 -16.49
C LYS A 67 13.14 -11.39 -16.87
N PRO A 68 12.27 -10.44 -17.23
CA PRO A 68 10.88 -10.72 -17.56
C PRO A 68 10.65 -11.78 -18.63
N GLU A 69 11.54 -11.88 -19.62
CA GLU A 69 11.47 -12.92 -20.67
C GLU A 69 11.57 -14.36 -20.14
N ASN A 70 12.08 -14.54 -18.91
CA ASN A 70 12.27 -15.84 -18.29
C ASN A 70 11.16 -16.18 -17.26
N GLU A 71 10.07 -15.41 -17.19
CA GLU A 71 8.98 -15.66 -16.23
C GLU A 71 8.44 -17.09 -16.31
N SER A 72 8.19 -17.60 -17.53
CA SER A 72 7.66 -18.96 -17.72
C SER A 72 8.59 -20.04 -17.17
N LEU A 73 9.90 -19.86 -17.33
CA LEU A 73 10.91 -20.79 -16.79
C LEU A 73 10.97 -20.70 -15.26
N LEU A 74 10.88 -19.48 -14.72
CA LEU A 74 10.81 -19.26 -13.28
C LEU A 74 9.60 -19.99 -12.67
N ARG A 75 8.40 -19.81 -13.25
CA ARG A 75 7.19 -20.51 -12.80
C ARG A 75 7.34 -22.03 -12.86
N ALA A 76 7.94 -22.55 -13.92
CA ALA A 76 8.18 -23.99 -14.08
C ALA A 76 9.17 -24.57 -13.05
N THR A 77 9.93 -23.74 -12.34
CA THR A 77 10.86 -24.18 -11.29
C THR A 77 10.13 -24.60 -10.01
N PHE A 78 8.90 -24.14 -9.81
CA PHE A 78 8.12 -24.40 -8.61
C PHE A 78 6.98 -25.39 -8.88
N LEU A 79 6.67 -26.22 -7.88
CA LEU A 79 5.60 -27.24 -7.96
C LEU A 79 4.20 -26.66 -7.72
N TYR A 80 4.11 -25.36 -7.51
CA TYR A 80 2.90 -24.63 -7.13
C TYR A 80 3.01 -23.18 -7.61
N ASP A 81 1.87 -22.47 -7.61
CA ASP A 81 1.85 -21.05 -7.97
C ASP A 81 2.64 -20.23 -6.96
N VAL A 82 3.68 -19.57 -7.45
CA VAL A 82 4.51 -18.67 -6.66
C VAL A 82 4.13 -17.22 -6.90
N ILE A 83 4.27 -16.42 -5.85
CA ILE A 83 4.13 -14.98 -5.93
C ILE A 83 5.36 -14.42 -6.64
N ILE A 84 5.12 -13.74 -7.76
CA ILE A 84 6.15 -13.04 -8.53
C ILE A 84 5.90 -11.54 -8.40
N HIS A 85 6.95 -10.83 -8.00
CA HIS A 85 6.96 -9.39 -7.90
C HIS A 85 7.64 -8.80 -9.13
N ASP A 86 7.11 -7.69 -9.62
CA ASP A 86 7.88 -6.82 -10.49
C ASP A 86 8.97 -6.14 -9.63
N LEU A 87 10.23 -6.19 -10.06
CA LEU A 87 11.37 -5.60 -9.35
C LEU A 87 11.85 -4.34 -10.07
N TYR A 88 11.78 -3.20 -9.38
CA TYR A 88 12.27 -1.93 -9.89
C TYR A 88 13.38 -1.37 -9.01
N THR A 89 14.30 -0.64 -9.61
CA THR A 89 15.28 0.19 -8.90
C THR A 89 14.97 1.65 -9.19
N ILE A 90 14.46 2.36 -8.19
CA ILE A 90 14.01 3.75 -8.31
C ILE A 90 15.01 4.66 -7.61
N LYS A 91 15.49 5.69 -8.30
CA LYS A 91 16.34 6.72 -7.69
C LYS A 91 15.47 7.80 -7.05
N ARG A 92 15.63 8.03 -5.74
CA ARG A 92 15.00 9.13 -4.99
C ARG A 92 16.04 9.80 -4.11
N ASP A 93 16.16 11.14 -4.21
CA ASP A 93 17.08 11.96 -3.42
C ASP A 93 18.52 11.43 -3.33
N GLY A 94 19.03 10.88 -4.44
CA GLY A 94 20.38 10.32 -4.54
C GLY A 94 20.51 8.88 -4.05
N SER A 95 19.48 8.33 -3.38
CA SER A 95 19.39 6.93 -2.96
C SER A 95 18.78 6.05 -4.05
N SER A 96 19.29 4.83 -4.18
CA SER A 96 18.75 3.80 -5.06
C SER A 96 17.89 2.86 -4.23
N LEU A 97 16.57 2.92 -4.43
CA LEU A 97 15.60 2.14 -3.67
C LEU A 97 15.08 0.99 -4.52
N GLU A 98 15.11 -0.21 -3.97
CA GLU A 98 14.54 -1.38 -4.62
C GLU A 98 13.06 -1.53 -4.23
N TYR A 99 12.20 -1.52 -5.24
CA TYR A 99 10.76 -1.68 -5.11
C TYR A 99 10.36 -3.07 -5.60
N ARG A 100 9.66 -3.82 -4.75
CA ARG A 100 9.02 -5.10 -5.11
C ARG A 100 7.52 -4.88 -5.17
N ILE A 101 6.91 -5.09 -6.33
CA ILE A 101 5.47 -4.81 -6.53
C ILE A 101 4.73 -6.12 -6.76
N TYR A 102 3.76 -6.40 -5.90
CA TYR A 102 2.85 -7.53 -6.02
C TYR A 102 1.48 -7.10 -6.54
N TYR A 103 0.93 -7.88 -7.47
CA TYR A 103 -0.39 -7.64 -8.05
C TYR A 103 -1.36 -8.74 -7.62
N GLY A 104 -2.51 -8.34 -7.10
CA GLY A 104 -3.65 -9.22 -6.89
C GLY A 104 -4.57 -9.24 -8.11
N GLU A 105 -5.35 -10.31 -8.24
CA GLU A 105 -6.41 -10.42 -9.25
C GLU A 105 -7.65 -9.60 -8.83
N ASP A 106 -8.12 -8.74 -9.73
CA ASP A 106 -9.39 -8.02 -9.68
C ASP A 106 -10.35 -8.66 -10.70
N VAL A 107 -11.48 -9.16 -10.21
CA VAL A 107 -12.49 -9.86 -11.02
C VAL A 107 -13.82 -9.10 -11.11
N ALA A 108 -13.93 -7.90 -10.53
CA ALA A 108 -15.21 -7.21 -10.36
C ALA A 108 -15.89 -6.80 -11.68
N GLY A 109 -15.11 -6.63 -12.76
CA GLY A 109 -15.60 -6.28 -14.09
C GLY A 109 -15.96 -7.48 -14.99
N GLY A 110 -15.96 -8.72 -14.47
CA GLY A 110 -16.13 -9.93 -15.27
C GLY A 110 -14.92 -10.27 -16.17
N LYS A 111 -13.83 -9.50 -16.05
CA LYS A 111 -12.51 -9.76 -16.62
C LYS A 111 -11.49 -9.70 -15.50
N ILE A 112 -10.47 -10.55 -15.57
CA ILE A 112 -9.36 -10.53 -14.63
C ILE A 112 -8.43 -9.38 -15.01
N VAL A 113 -8.28 -8.42 -14.09
CA VAL A 113 -7.31 -7.32 -14.16
C VAL A 113 -6.32 -7.50 -13.00
N HIS A 114 -5.04 -7.23 -13.22
CA HIS A 114 -4.04 -7.34 -12.14
C HIS A 114 -3.74 -5.95 -11.59
N ARG A 115 -4.01 -5.75 -10.30
CA ARG A 115 -3.82 -4.47 -9.61
C ARG A 115 -2.84 -4.59 -8.46
N VAL A 116 -2.05 -3.56 -8.22
CA VAL A 116 -1.09 -3.53 -7.10
C VAL A 116 -1.85 -3.69 -5.79
N LYS A 117 -1.58 -4.79 -5.10
CA LYS A 117 -2.15 -5.10 -3.78
C LYS A 117 -1.17 -4.76 -2.66
N GLU A 118 0.11 -4.92 -2.95
CA GLU A 118 1.20 -4.70 -2.02
C GLU A 118 2.43 -4.24 -2.81
N TYR A 119 3.23 -3.39 -2.20
CA TYR A 119 4.60 -3.21 -2.64
C TYR A 119 5.52 -3.01 -1.44
N SER A 120 6.77 -3.41 -1.59
CA SER A 120 7.80 -3.20 -0.58
C SER A 120 8.94 -2.34 -1.11
N VAL A 121 9.57 -1.60 -0.19
CA VAL A 121 10.73 -0.75 -0.43
C VAL A 121 11.86 -1.27 0.45
N ASN A 122 12.88 -1.83 -0.19
CA ASN A 122 14.05 -2.35 0.49
C ASN A 122 15.03 -1.22 0.79
N LEU A 123 15.42 -1.11 2.06
CA LEU A 123 16.34 -0.14 2.63
C LEU A 123 17.57 -0.82 3.26
N SER A 124 17.78 -2.12 3.01
CA SER A 124 18.80 -2.91 3.70
C SER A 124 20.23 -2.40 3.46
N ASP A 125 20.51 -1.86 2.28
CA ASP A 125 21.83 -1.30 1.94
C ASP A 125 22.11 0.02 2.67
N ASN A 126 21.05 0.80 2.96
CA ASN A 126 21.14 2.06 3.68
C ASN A 126 19.96 2.19 4.66
N PRO A 127 19.99 1.44 5.78
CA PRO A 127 18.90 1.47 6.74
C PRO A 127 18.70 2.88 7.30
N VAL A 128 17.47 3.23 7.61
CA VAL A 128 17.13 4.55 8.15
C VAL A 128 16.35 4.45 9.45
N PRO A 129 16.47 5.46 10.35
CA PRO A 129 15.63 5.51 11.54
C PRO A 129 14.15 5.53 11.17
N LEU A 130 13.33 4.82 11.95
CA LEU A 130 11.88 4.73 11.79
C LEU A 130 11.21 6.11 11.64
N GLY A 131 11.61 7.08 12.46
CA GLY A 131 11.12 8.46 12.43
C GLY A 131 11.57 9.28 11.22
N LYS A 132 12.38 8.72 10.32
CA LYS A 132 12.84 9.35 9.08
C LYS A 132 12.39 8.62 7.82
N VAL A 133 11.70 7.49 7.95
CA VAL A 133 11.24 6.69 6.80
C VAL A 133 10.43 7.53 5.81
N ALA A 134 9.56 8.41 6.30
CA ALA A 134 8.70 9.27 5.46
C ALA A 134 9.46 10.33 4.65
N GLU A 135 10.74 10.58 4.96
CA GLU A 135 11.61 11.44 4.14
C GLU A 135 12.02 10.74 2.83
N ILE A 136 12.09 9.41 2.83
CA ILE A 136 12.54 8.58 1.69
C ILE A 136 11.36 7.87 1.00
N VAL A 137 10.38 7.45 1.79
CA VAL A 137 9.15 6.79 1.37
C VAL A 137 7.98 7.67 1.83
N PRO A 138 7.64 8.77 1.11
CA PRO A 138 6.56 9.68 1.49
C PRO A 138 5.21 8.98 1.68
N GLU A 139 5.01 7.85 0.99
CA GLU A 139 3.83 7.01 1.11
C GLU A 139 3.62 6.49 2.54
N PHE A 140 4.68 6.44 3.37
CA PHE A 140 4.65 6.04 4.78
C PHE A 140 4.14 7.13 5.74
N LYS A 141 3.98 8.39 5.28
CA LYS A 141 3.48 9.50 6.13
C LYS A 141 2.18 9.18 6.91
N PRO A 142 1.20 8.43 6.37
CA PRO A 142 -0.01 8.09 7.12
C PRO A 142 0.26 7.25 8.39
N ALA A 143 1.36 6.49 8.46
CA ALA A 143 1.72 5.68 9.63
C ALA A 143 1.92 6.52 10.92
N TYR A 144 2.29 7.80 10.79
CA TYR A 144 2.41 8.74 11.91
C TYR A 144 1.06 9.00 12.61
N LYS A 145 -0.04 8.84 11.86
CA LYS A 145 -1.40 9.03 12.36
C LYS A 145 -2.06 7.72 12.80
N SER A 146 -1.41 6.57 12.63
CA SER A 146 -1.99 5.28 13.00
C SER A 146 -2.22 5.20 14.50
N ALA A 147 -3.47 4.97 14.88
CA ALA A 147 -3.87 4.81 16.28
C ALA A 147 -3.52 3.43 16.84
N LYS A 148 -3.38 2.42 15.96
CA LYS A 148 -3.05 1.03 16.30
C LYS A 148 -1.76 0.63 15.61
N VAL A 149 -0.80 0.15 16.41
CA VAL A 149 0.45 -0.43 15.91
C VAL A 149 0.63 -1.79 16.56
N TYR A 150 0.73 -2.82 15.73
CA TYR A 150 1.02 -4.17 16.19
C TYR A 150 2.51 -4.44 16.04
N GLN A 151 3.12 -5.06 17.03
CA GLN A 151 4.51 -5.48 17.01
C GLN A 151 4.57 -7.01 17.05
N GLU A 152 5.34 -7.59 16.13
CA GLU A 152 5.53 -9.03 16.01
C GLU A 152 7.02 -9.37 15.96
N ARG A 153 7.43 -10.42 16.68
CA ARG A 153 8.80 -10.95 16.60
C ARG A 153 8.85 -12.07 15.57
N LEU A 154 9.49 -11.82 14.44
CA LEU A 154 9.72 -12.83 13.41
C LEU A 154 10.95 -13.66 13.80
N LEU A 155 10.74 -14.72 14.60
CA LEU A 155 11.80 -15.55 15.19
C LEU A 155 12.76 -16.12 14.14
N SER A 156 12.23 -16.56 13.00
CA SER A 156 13.02 -17.18 11.94
C SER A 156 14.01 -16.20 11.30
N LEU A 157 13.66 -14.90 11.26
CA LEU A 157 14.47 -13.83 10.69
C LEU A 157 15.25 -13.04 11.76
N ASN A 158 14.96 -13.28 13.04
CA ASN A 158 15.49 -12.53 14.17
C ASN A 158 15.28 -11.00 14.04
N ILE A 159 14.11 -10.60 13.54
CA ILE A 159 13.72 -9.20 13.35
C ILE A 159 12.37 -8.93 14.02
N ILE A 160 12.09 -7.65 14.23
CA ILE A 160 10.79 -7.16 14.66
C ILE A 160 10.07 -6.56 13.45
N ARG A 161 8.80 -6.91 13.29
CA ARG A 161 7.88 -6.26 12.36
C ARG A 161 6.91 -5.37 13.15
N LEU A 162 6.74 -4.14 12.69
CA LEU A 162 5.66 -3.27 13.13
C LEU A 162 4.61 -3.21 12.03
N ILE A 163 3.33 -3.22 12.39
CA ILE A 163 2.21 -3.12 11.47
C ILE A 163 1.38 -1.92 11.91
N PHE A 164 1.49 -0.83 11.16
CA PHE A 164 0.74 0.39 11.42
C PHE A 164 -0.58 0.32 10.64
N VAL A 165 -1.69 0.24 11.36
CA VAL A 165 -3.02 0.22 10.74
C VAL A 165 -3.60 1.63 10.79
N THR A 166 -3.89 2.21 9.63
CA THR A 166 -4.51 3.53 9.60
C THR A 166 -6.01 3.42 9.85
N PRO A 167 -6.59 4.25 10.75
CA PRO A 167 -8.04 4.27 10.98
C PRO A 167 -8.83 4.83 9.80
N GLU A 168 -8.16 5.57 8.90
CA GLU A 168 -8.76 6.11 7.68
C GLU A 168 -8.91 4.99 6.65
N THR A 169 -10.11 4.39 6.59
CA THR A 169 -10.52 3.65 5.40
C THR A 169 -10.89 4.67 4.33
N ASN A 170 -9.96 4.93 3.40
CA ASN A 170 -10.27 5.77 2.25
C ASN A 170 -11.04 4.95 1.20
N GLU A 171 -11.69 5.63 0.26
CA GLU A 171 -12.48 4.93 -0.77
C GLU A 171 -11.61 3.96 -1.58
N LEU A 172 -10.32 4.25 -1.76
CA LEU A 172 -9.35 3.35 -2.34
C LEU A 172 -9.19 2.03 -1.55
N SER A 173 -9.03 2.07 -0.22
CA SER A 173 -8.85 0.87 0.61
C SER A 173 -10.12 0.03 0.67
N LYS A 174 -11.29 0.67 0.73
CA LYS A 174 -12.58 -0.02 0.67
C LYS A 174 -12.80 -0.65 -0.70
N HIS A 175 -12.51 0.08 -1.76
CA HIS A 175 -12.59 -0.42 -3.13
C HIS A 175 -11.68 -1.63 -3.29
N LEU A 176 -10.38 -1.49 -3.05
CA LEU A 176 -9.42 -2.60 -3.17
C LEU A 176 -9.76 -3.77 -2.27
N GLY A 177 -10.16 -3.50 -1.03
CA GLY A 177 -10.66 -4.52 -0.12
C GLY A 177 -11.83 -5.34 -0.67
N SER A 178 -12.80 -4.66 -1.29
CA SER A 178 -13.92 -5.31 -1.96
C SER A 178 -13.53 -6.11 -3.20
N LEU A 179 -12.37 -5.82 -3.81
CA LEU A 179 -11.85 -6.55 -4.98
C LEU A 179 -11.11 -7.82 -4.58
N PHE A 180 -10.43 -7.82 -3.42
CA PHE A 180 -9.51 -8.88 -3.02
C PHE A 180 -10.06 -9.80 -1.92
N VAL A 181 -11.38 -9.94 -1.82
CA VAL A 181 -12.09 -10.71 -0.78
C VAL A 181 -11.44 -12.07 -0.58
N ASP A 182 -10.88 -12.29 0.61
CA ASP A 182 -10.37 -13.59 1.05
C ASP A 182 -11.51 -14.63 1.00
N LEU A 183 -11.17 -15.91 0.89
CA LEU A 183 -12.16 -17.00 0.91
C LEU A 183 -13.08 -16.95 2.15
N ASP A 184 -12.61 -16.36 3.25
CA ASP A 184 -13.41 -15.93 4.40
C ASP A 184 -14.19 -14.65 4.05
N LYS A 185 -15.42 -14.83 3.58
CA LYS A 185 -16.37 -13.77 3.13
C LYS A 185 -16.77 -12.75 4.21
N ASP A 186 -16.24 -12.85 5.42
CA ASP A 186 -16.63 -12.05 6.58
C ASP A 186 -15.67 -10.87 6.88
N ILE A 187 -14.56 -10.75 6.16
CA ILE A 187 -13.60 -9.64 6.36
C ILE A 187 -13.99 -8.45 5.47
N GLN A 188 -14.54 -7.41 6.09
CA GLN A 188 -15.00 -6.18 5.41
C GLN A 188 -14.25 -4.91 5.86
N ASP A 189 -13.29 -5.03 6.77
CA ASP A 189 -12.63 -3.90 7.46
C ASP A 189 -11.23 -3.59 6.89
N TRP A 190 -11.19 -3.40 5.57
CA TRP A 190 -9.98 -3.14 4.82
C TRP A 190 -9.40 -1.75 5.08
N ALA A 191 -8.14 -1.72 5.50
CA ALA A 191 -7.37 -0.51 5.72
C ALA A 191 -6.05 -0.56 4.94
N LEU A 192 -5.42 0.60 4.81
CA LEU A 192 -4.00 0.62 4.46
C LEU A 192 -3.20 0.16 5.68
N SER A 193 -2.34 -0.83 5.46
CA SER A 193 -1.33 -1.24 6.41
C SER A 193 0.03 -0.80 5.91
N TYR A 194 0.85 -0.36 6.87
CA TYR A 194 2.25 -0.09 6.65
C TYR A 194 3.05 -1.00 7.54
N ASP A 195 3.76 -1.94 6.95
CA ASP A 195 4.62 -2.81 7.70
C ASP A 195 6.04 -2.29 7.66
N VAL A 196 6.70 -2.33 8.80
CA VAL A 196 8.09 -1.92 8.94
C VAL A 196 8.85 -3.10 9.48
N LEU A 197 9.80 -3.61 8.70
CA LEU A 197 10.74 -4.62 9.14
C LEU A 197 11.99 -3.92 9.65
N LEU A 198 12.27 -4.13 10.93
CA LEU A 198 13.46 -3.59 11.58
C LEU A 198 14.71 -4.39 11.22
N CYS A 199 15.88 -3.76 11.34
CA CYS A 199 17.17 -4.41 11.24
C CYS A 199 17.30 -5.52 12.30
N ALA A 200 18.06 -6.57 11.96
CA ALA A 200 18.34 -7.66 12.90
C ALA A 200 19.08 -7.12 14.13
N GLY A 201 18.65 -7.55 15.32
CA GLY A 201 19.24 -7.11 16.59
C GLY A 201 18.60 -5.86 17.21
N GLU A 202 17.64 -5.22 16.54
CA GLU A 202 16.86 -4.12 17.13
C GLU A 202 16.13 -4.58 18.42
N PRO A 203 16.10 -3.75 19.47
CA PRO A 203 15.50 -4.10 20.74
C PRO A 203 13.97 -4.15 20.64
N GLU A 204 13.34 -4.94 21.52
CA GLU A 204 11.88 -5.02 21.65
C GLU A 204 11.23 -3.68 22.03
N ASN A 205 12.00 -2.76 22.64
CA ASN A 205 11.57 -1.41 22.95
C ASN A 205 11.81 -0.50 21.73
N VAL A 206 10.92 -0.63 20.75
CA VAL A 206 11.01 0.08 19.48
C VAL A 206 10.77 1.57 19.67
N SER A 207 11.55 2.40 18.97
CA SER A 207 11.42 3.85 19.01
C SER A 207 11.57 4.46 17.61
N ALA A 208 11.33 5.76 17.47
CA ALA A 208 11.62 6.50 16.24
C ALA A 208 13.10 6.38 15.76
N ASN A 209 14.03 5.98 16.64
CA ASN A 209 15.44 5.77 16.29
C ASN A 209 15.76 4.34 15.83
N SER A 210 14.81 3.40 15.95
CA SER A 210 15.03 2.01 15.50
C SER A 210 15.28 1.96 14.00
N MET A 211 16.27 1.17 13.59
CA MET A 211 16.70 1.10 12.19
C MET A 211 15.78 0.19 11.37
N VAL A 212 15.33 0.72 10.23
CA VAL A 212 14.40 0.06 9.30
C VAL A 212 15.17 -0.47 8.10
N LYS A 213 14.97 -1.76 7.78
CA LYS A 213 15.53 -2.38 6.58
C LYS A 213 14.53 -2.49 5.43
N GLU A 214 13.22 -2.42 5.73
CA GLU A 214 12.20 -2.53 4.70
C GLU A 214 10.87 -1.94 5.18
N VAL A 215 10.16 -1.34 4.24
CA VAL A 215 8.79 -0.86 4.41
C VAL A 215 7.90 -1.58 3.41
N VAL A 216 6.80 -2.16 3.86
CA VAL A 216 5.76 -2.73 3.01
C VAL A 216 4.53 -1.86 3.12
N VAL A 217 3.91 -1.54 1.99
CA VAL A 217 2.62 -0.86 1.94
C VAL A 217 1.65 -1.83 1.30
N ALA A 218 0.55 -2.11 1.99
CA ALA A 218 -0.45 -3.07 1.56
C ALA A 218 -1.86 -2.57 1.87
N VAL A 219 -2.84 -3.19 1.23
CA VAL A 219 -4.23 -3.16 1.67
C VAL A 219 -4.51 -4.45 2.42
N ASP A 220 -4.78 -4.34 3.72
CA ASP A 220 -5.03 -5.46 4.60
C ASP A 220 -6.18 -5.16 5.59
N GLY A 221 -6.92 -6.18 5.98
CA GLY A 221 -8.01 -6.06 6.94
C GLY A 221 -7.47 -5.96 8.36
N GLU A 222 -7.95 -4.98 9.14
CA GLU A 222 -7.56 -4.87 10.55
C GLU A 222 -7.90 -6.17 11.32
N TYR A 223 -9.07 -6.75 11.03
CA TYR A 223 -9.52 -8.01 11.60
C TYR A 223 -8.58 -9.16 11.26
N ARG A 224 -7.98 -9.19 10.07
CA ARG A 224 -7.01 -10.21 9.70
C ARG A 224 -5.75 -10.07 10.55
N ILE A 225 -5.22 -8.85 10.67
CA ILE A 225 -4.07 -8.51 11.52
C ILE A 225 -4.35 -8.81 13.00
N GLY A 226 -5.56 -8.52 13.48
CA GLY A 226 -6.00 -8.79 14.85
C GLY A 226 -6.26 -10.28 15.12
N LYS A 227 -6.76 -11.05 14.16
CA LYS A 227 -6.90 -12.50 14.29
C LYS A 227 -5.54 -13.19 14.34
N THR A 228 -4.62 -12.76 13.49
CA THR A 228 -3.26 -13.30 13.45
C THR A 228 -2.49 -12.93 14.71
N SER A 229 -2.83 -11.85 15.41
CA SER A 229 -2.14 -11.48 16.67
C SER A 229 -2.12 -12.61 17.72
N ASN A 230 -3.19 -13.38 17.84
CA ASN A 230 -3.27 -14.51 18.78
C ASN A 230 -2.43 -15.72 18.34
N VAL A 231 -2.22 -15.88 17.03
CA VAL A 231 -1.48 -17.01 16.44
C VAL A 231 0.02 -16.71 16.36
N PHE A 232 0.38 -15.49 16.01
CA PHE A 232 1.76 -15.05 15.78
C PHE A 232 2.36 -14.27 16.97
N GLY A 233 1.59 -14.10 18.05
CA GLY A 233 2.05 -13.40 19.25
C GLY A 233 2.24 -11.90 19.06
N SER A 234 1.53 -11.31 18.10
CA SER A 234 1.60 -9.87 17.85
C SER A 234 0.98 -9.10 19.02
N LYS A 235 1.68 -8.07 19.51
CA LYS A 235 1.25 -7.24 20.64
C LYS A 235 0.88 -5.84 20.16
N LEU A 236 -0.23 -5.29 20.67
CA LEU A 236 -0.57 -3.89 20.44
C LEU A 236 0.38 -3.01 21.27
N ILE A 237 1.01 -2.01 20.64
CA ILE A 237 1.91 -1.05 21.29
C ILE A 237 1.45 0.39 21.04
N LYS A 238 1.99 1.34 21.81
CA LYS A 238 1.89 2.76 21.46
C LYS A 238 2.64 3.00 20.15
N ASN A 239 2.08 3.84 19.27
CA ASN A 239 2.77 4.25 18.06
C ASN A 239 4.14 4.88 18.39
N PRO A 240 5.27 4.29 17.97
CA PRO A 240 6.63 4.77 18.29
C PRO A 240 7.01 6.05 17.53
N LEU A 241 6.17 6.50 16.59
CA LEU A 241 6.29 7.76 15.86
C LEU A 241 5.60 8.94 16.58
N GLN A 242 5.00 8.71 17.76
CA GLN A 242 4.21 9.68 18.54
C GLN A 242 4.74 9.90 19.96
#